data_AF-A0A0B2SPQ0-F1
#
_entry.id   AF-A0A0B2SPQ0-F1
#
_cell.length_a   1.000
_cell.length_b   1.000
_cell.length_c   1.000
_cell.angle_alpha   90.00
_cell.angle_beta   90.00
_cell.angle_gamma   90.00
#
_symmetry.space_group_name_H-M   'P 1'
#
loop_
_entity.id
_entity.type
_entity.pdbx_description
1 polymer ?
#
loop_
_entity_poly.entity_id
_entity_poly.type
_entity_poly.pdbx_seq_one_letter_code
_entity_poly.pdbx_strand_id
1 'polypeptide(L)' 'MASNISPAAFDKEQIFGMAEKEMEYRVELFNKYKESELNMGENSCIDRCVSKYWHVTNLVGQLLGSGRPPM' A
#
# COMPACT_ATOMS: atom_id res chain seq x y z
N MET A 1 -9.25 -23.34 -30.23
CA MET A 1 -7.79 -23.13 -30.20
C MET A 1 -7.55 -21.79 -29.52
N ALA A 2 -7.05 -21.78 -28.28
CA ALA A 2 -6.57 -20.57 -27.60
C ALA A 2 -5.42 -21.00 -26.69
N SER A 3 -4.33 -20.27 -26.84
CA SER A 3 -2.96 -20.69 -26.61
C SER A 3 -2.63 -21.02 -25.15
N ASN A 4 -1.80 -22.05 -25.04
CA ASN A 4 -1.18 -22.59 -23.84
C ASN A 4 -0.16 -21.61 -23.24
N ILE A 5 -0.60 -20.59 -22.50
CA ILE A 5 0.30 -19.75 -21.69
C ILE A 5 0.52 -20.47 -20.36
N SER A 6 1.37 -21.49 -20.40
CA SER A 6 1.99 -22.02 -19.20
C SER A 6 2.91 -20.93 -18.63
N PRO A 7 2.76 -20.46 -17.38
CA PRO A 7 3.69 -19.50 -16.77
C PRO A 7 4.98 -20.21 -16.31
N ALA A 8 5.43 -21.22 -17.07
CA ALA A 8 6.52 -22.13 -16.74
C ALA A 8 7.82 -21.71 -17.42
N ALA A 9 8.19 -20.44 -17.26
CA ALA A 9 9.53 -19.88 -17.48
C ALA A 9 9.44 -18.38 -17.20
N PHE A 10 9.16 -17.99 -15.95
CA PHE A 10 9.74 -16.72 -15.53
C PHE A 10 11.25 -16.96 -15.55
N ASP A 11 11.91 -16.49 -16.62
CA ASP A 11 13.34 -16.59 -16.82
C ASP A 11 14.03 -16.28 -15.50
N LYS A 12 14.86 -17.22 -15.04
CA LYS A 12 15.58 -17.13 -13.77
C LYS A 12 16.25 -15.76 -13.62
N GLU A 13 16.76 -15.23 -14.73
CA GLU A 13 17.34 -13.89 -14.86
C GLU A 13 16.34 -12.75 -14.62
N GLN A 14 15.10 -12.86 -15.10
CA GLN A 14 14.05 -11.88 -14.84
C GLN A 14 13.61 -11.89 -13.37
N ILE A 15 13.54 -13.07 -12.73
CA ILE A 15 13.23 -13.19 -11.30
C ILE A 15 14.34 -12.54 -10.45
N PHE A 16 15.60 -12.85 -10.76
CA PHE A 16 16.74 -12.25 -10.06
C PHE A 16 16.82 -10.74 -10.28
N GLY A 17 16.59 -10.24 -11.50
CA GLY A 17 16.56 -8.80 -11.75
C GLY A 17 15.43 -8.07 -11.01
N MET A 18 14.26 -8.71 -10.85
CA MET A 18 13.16 -8.14 -10.07
C MET A 18 13.47 -8.11 -8.57
N ALA A 19 14.13 -9.16 -8.05
CA ALA A 19 14.58 -9.23 -6.66
C ALA A 19 15.72 -8.23 -6.37
N GLU A 20 16.63 -8.04 -7.31
CA GLU A 20 17.73 -7.08 -7.21
C GLU A 20 17.18 -5.65 -7.12
N LYS A 21 16.21 -5.31 -7.98
CA LYS A 21 15.56 -4.01 -7.99
C LYS A 21 14.74 -3.72 -6.71
N GLU A 22 14.07 -4.73 -6.17
CA GLU A 22 13.40 -4.63 -4.86
C GLU A 22 14.41 -4.38 -3.73
N MET A 23 15.55 -5.08 -3.75
CA MET A 23 16.58 -4.92 -2.73
C MET A 23 17.25 -3.54 -2.80
N GLU A 24 17.61 -3.08 -4.01
CA GLU A 24 18.15 -1.74 -4.23
C GLU A 24 17.17 -0.66 -3.76
N TYR A 25 15.89 -0.78 -4.11
CA TYR A 25 14.86 0.15 -3.66
C TYR A 25 14.78 0.19 -2.13
N ARG A 26 14.80 -0.96 -1.44
CA ARG A 26 14.78 -1.01 0.03
C ARG A 26 16.03 -0.40 0.67
N VAL A 27 17.21 -0.62 0.09
CA VAL A 27 18.47 -0.05 0.56
C VAL A 27 18.49 1.46 0.34
N GLU A 28 18.07 1.95 -0.83
CA GLU A 28 17.90 3.39 -1.09
C GLU A 28 16.91 4.01 -0.12
N LEU A 29 15.78 3.36 0.13
CA LEU A 29 14.77 3.80 1.07
C LEU A 29 15.35 3.90 2.49
N PHE A 30 16.09 2.88 2.94
CA PHE A 30 16.77 2.85 4.24
C PHE A 30 17.85 3.93 4.37
N ASN A 31 18.64 4.16 3.32
CA ASN A 31 19.65 5.22 3.29
C ASN A 31 19.04 6.63 3.24
N LYS A 32 17.85 6.76 2.65
CA LYS A 32 17.14 8.04 2.49
C LYS A 32 16.33 8.41 3.74
N TYR A 33 15.76 7.45 4.43
CA TYR A 33 15.15 7.64 5.74
C TYR A 33 16.22 7.52 6.83
N LYS A 34 16.93 8.63 7.06
CA LYS A 34 18.01 8.74 8.06
C LYS A 34 17.57 8.42 9.50
N GLU A 35 16.27 8.53 9.77
CA GLU A 35 15.64 8.10 11.02
C GLU A 35 14.71 6.93 10.70
N SER A 36 15.08 5.72 11.13
CA SER A 36 14.17 4.56 11.10
C SER A 36 13.02 4.68 12.11
N GLU A 37 13.05 5.72 12.95
CA GLU A 37 12.06 6.00 13.97
C GLU A 37 11.28 7.25 13.59
N LEU A 38 9.95 7.13 13.63
CA LEU A 38 9.06 8.27 13.48
C LEU A 38 9.27 9.24 14.64
N ASN A 39 9.51 10.51 14.33
CA ASN A 39 9.61 11.56 15.33
C ASN A 39 8.29 11.69 16.11
N MET A 40 8.36 12.18 17.36
CA MET A 40 7.17 12.34 18.21
C MET A 40 6.04 13.16 17.54
N GLY A 41 6.41 14.13 16.69
CA GLY A 41 5.46 14.90 15.89
C GLY A 41 4.81 14.12 14.74
N GLU A 42 5.54 13.18 14.13
CA GLU A 42 5.05 12.32 13.05
C GLU A 42 4.07 11.28 13.60
N ASN A 43 4.37 10.66 14.74
CA ASN A 43 3.43 9.77 15.42
C ASN A 43 2.13 10.49 15.79
N SER A 44 2.22 11.69 16.38
CA SER A 44 1.02 12.47 16.71
C SER A 44 0.21 12.88 15.45
N CYS A 45 0.89 13.13 14.33
CA CYS A 45 0.24 13.43 13.05
C CYS A 45 -0.50 12.21 12.49
N ILE A 46 0.10 11.02 12.57
CA ILE A 46 -0.50 9.76 12.13
C ILE A 46 -1.76 9.45 12.94
N ASP A 47 -1.72 9.58 14.28
CA ASP A 47 -2.89 9.35 15.13
C ASP A 47 -4.07 10.27 14.76
N ARG A 48 -3.79 11.56 14.51
CA ARG A 48 -4.80 12.53 14.04
C ARG A 48 -5.32 12.19 12.64
N CYS A 49 -4.45 11.72 11.75
CA CYS A 49 -4.81 11.33 10.40
C CYS A 49 -5.79 10.14 10.41
N VAL A 50 -5.44 9.08 11.15
CA VAL A 50 -6.27 7.87 11.30
C VAL A 50 -7.63 8.23 11.90
N SER A 51 -7.66 9.08 12.93
CA SER A 51 -8.93 9.55 13.53
C SER A 51 -9.83 10.27 12.51
N LYS A 52 -9.26 11.19 11.71
CA LYS A 52 -10.00 11.91 10.66
C LYS A 52 -10.48 10.97 9.55
N TYR A 53 -9.66 9.99 9.15
CA TYR A 53 -10.01 9.02 8.12
C TYR A 53 -11.25 8.22 8.51
N TRP A 54 -11.30 7.68 9.73
CA TRP A 54 -12.46 6.93 10.22
C TRP A 54 -13.71 7.81 10.37
N HIS A 55 -13.54 9.06 10.83
CA HIS A 55 -14.65 10.01 10.88
C HIS A 55 -15.27 10.25 9.50
N VAL A 56 -14.44 10.53 8.50
CA VAL A 56 -14.90 10.76 7.11
C VAL A 56 -15.50 9.47 6.54
N THR A 57 -14.89 8.31 6.78
CA THR A 57 -15.40 7.02 6.31
C THR A 57 -16.79 6.73 6.84
N ASN A 58 -17.04 6.99 8.13
CA ASN A 58 -18.36 6.82 8.73
C ASN A 58 -19.38 7.80 8.14
N LEU A 59 -19.01 9.07 7.95
CA LEU A 59 -19.88 10.08 7.34
C LEU A 59 -20.26 9.71 5.90
N VAL A 60 -19.28 9.28 5.10
CA VAL A 60 -19.50 8.80 3.72
C VAL A 60 -20.39 7.57 3.73
N GLY A 61 -20.16 6.62 4.66
CA GLY A 61 -21.01 5.44 4.83
C GLY A 61 -22.47 5.80 5.15
N GLN A 62 -22.71 6.79 6.01
CA GLN A 62 -24.05 7.29 6.30
C GLN A 62 -24.71 7.90 5.07
N LEU A 63 -24.00 8.78 4.35
CA LEU A 63 -24.51 9.43 3.14
C LEU A 63 -24.88 8.40 2.05
N LEU A 64 -24.03 7.40 1.83
CA LEU A 64 -24.29 6.33 0.88
C LEU A 64 -25.37 5.35 1.36
N GLY A 65 -25.49 5.13 2.67
CA GLY A 65 -26.52 4.30 3.29
C GLY A 65 -27.92 4.93 3.26
N SER A 66 -28.03 6.25 3.42
CA SER A 66 -29.29 7.00 3.32
C SER A 66 -29.92 6.98 1.91
N GLY A 67 -29.20 6.50 0.90
CA GLY A 67 -29.70 6.36 -0.48
C GLY A 67 -30.27 4.99 -0.86
N ARG A 68 -30.29 4.00 0.05
CA ARG A 68 -30.91 2.68 -0.22
C ARG A 68 -32.32 2.60 0.39
N PRO A 69 -33.38 2.35 -0.41
CA PRO A 69 -34.69 2.05 0.15
C PRO A 69 -34.60 0.76 0.99
N PRO A 70 -35.38 0.65 2.08
CA PRO A 70 -35.48 -0.61 2.82
C PRO A 70 -36.05 -1.67 1.87
N MET A 71 -35.35 -2.81 1.78
CA MET A 71 -35.88 -4.04 1.17
C MET A 71 -36.98 -4.60 2.06
#